data_AF-A0A1Q8DP31-F1
#
_entry.id   AF-A0A1Q8DP31-F1
#
_cell.length_a   1.000
_cell.length_b   1.000
_cell.length_c   1.000
_cell.angle_alpha   90.00
_cell.angle_beta   90.00
_cell.angle_gamma   90.00
#
_symmetry.space_group_name_H-M   'P 1'
#
loop_
_entity.id
_entity.type
_entity.pdbx_description
1 polymer ?
#
loop_
_entity_poly.entity_id
_entity_poly.type
_entity_poly.pdbx_seq_one_letter_code
_entity_poly.pdbx_strand_id
1 'polypeptide(L)' 'MKQLTQAIFKDAPDWVKSAAVDSTGDVYFYAVPKKELSFDSDECWWVYLGKEDNSRTYSPCGDYDVSDWQNSAIDREFN' A
#
# COMPACT_ATOMS: atom_id res chain seq x y z
N MET A 1 12.66 -3.04 -11.94
CA MET A 1 11.71 -2.59 -10.89
C MET A 1 10.83 -3.76 -10.50
N LYS A 2 10.47 -3.90 -9.23
CA LYS A 2 9.62 -5.00 -8.74
C LYS A 2 8.15 -4.61 -8.82
N GLN A 3 7.28 -5.53 -9.20
CA GLN A 3 5.83 -5.31 -9.14
C GLN A 3 5.31 -5.61 -7.73
N LEU A 4 4.36 -4.81 -7.25
CA LEU A 4 3.66 -5.11 -6.00
C LEU A 4 2.73 -6.31 -6.22
N THR A 5 2.94 -7.38 -5.47
CA THR A 5 2.18 -8.64 -5.59
C THR A 5 1.85 -9.21 -4.22
N GLN A 6 1.00 -10.24 -4.16
CA GLN A 6 0.60 -10.92 -2.91
C GLN A 6 1.79 -11.41 -2.07
N ALA A 7 2.97 -11.64 -2.69
CA ALA A 7 4.19 -12.05 -1.98
C ALA A 7 4.60 -11.07 -0.87
N ILE A 8 4.22 -9.79 -0.96
CA ILE A 8 4.52 -8.78 0.06
C ILE A 8 3.83 -9.06 1.40
N PHE A 9 2.75 -9.84 1.39
CA PHE A 9 1.97 -10.16 2.59
C PHE A 9 2.42 -11.43 3.32
N LYS A 10 3.41 -12.17 2.79
CA LYS A 10 3.85 -13.46 3.34
C LYS A 10 4.18 -13.40 4.83
N ASP A 11 4.86 -12.34 5.24
CA ASP A 11 5.29 -12.10 6.62
C ASP A 11 4.62 -10.85 7.21
N ALA A 12 3.56 -10.36 6.57
CA ALA A 12 2.86 -9.17 7.02
C ALA A 12 1.98 -9.49 8.25
N PRO A 13 1.94 -8.61 9.26
CA PRO A 13 1.07 -8.76 10.41
C PRO A 13 -0.40 -8.98 10.03
N ASP A 14 -1.15 -9.70 10.87
CA ASP A 14 -2.57 -10.04 10.59
C ASP A 14 -3.49 -8.83 10.43
N TRP A 15 -3.10 -7.68 11.00
CA TRP A 15 -3.85 -6.44 10.83
C TRP A 15 -3.76 -5.87 9.41
N VAL A 16 -2.75 -6.27 8.63
CA VAL A 16 -2.55 -5.78 7.25
C VAL A 16 -3.62 -6.36 6.34
N LYS A 17 -4.37 -5.48 5.68
CA LYS A 17 -5.44 -5.81 4.73
C LYS A 17 -5.17 -5.34 3.31
N SER A 18 -4.31 -4.35 3.12
CA SER A 18 -3.88 -3.93 1.78
C SER A 18 -2.48 -3.32 1.81
N ALA A 19 -1.89 -3.17 0.63
CA ALA A 19 -0.59 -2.53 0.42
C ALA A 19 -0.65 -1.61 -0.79
N ALA A 20 0.16 -0.56 -0.82
CA ALA A 20 0.30 0.31 -1.99
C ALA A 20 1.72 0.87 -2.12
N VAL A 21 2.12 1.17 -3.35
CA VAL A 21 3.37 1.84 -3.70
C VAL A 21 3.12 3.34 -3.83
N ASP A 22 4.02 4.16 -3.30
CA ASP A 22 3.98 5.61 -3.51
C ASP A 22 4.84 6.04 -4.72
N SER A 23 4.94 7.34 -4.97
CA SER A 23 5.73 7.86 -6.09
C SER A 23 7.25 7.61 -5.99
N THR A 24 7.79 7.28 -4.81
CA THR A 24 9.23 7.03 -4.60
C THR A 24 9.60 5.55 -4.73
N GLY A 25 8.61 4.67 -4.85
CA GLY A 25 8.82 3.22 -4.93
C GLY A 25 8.83 2.56 -3.56
N ASP A 26 8.34 3.26 -2.55
CA ASP A 26 8.18 2.78 -1.19
C ASP A 26 6.82 2.10 -1.02
N VAL A 27 6.78 1.02 -0.23
CA VAL A 27 5.57 0.26 0.03
C VAL A 27 5.04 0.57 1.43
N TYR A 28 3.73 0.82 1.49
CA TYR A 28 3.00 1.00 2.74
C TYR A 28 1.96 -0.10 2.89
N PHE A 29 1.87 -0.65 4.10
CA PHE A 29 0.76 -1.53 4.50
C PHE A 29 -0.34 -0.73 5.17
N TYR A 30 -1.59 -1.17 5.00
CA TYR A 30 -2.77 -0.53 5.56
C TYR A 30 -3.64 -1.54 6.31
N ALA A 31 -4.27 -1.10 7.40
CA ALA A 31 -5.22 -1.91 8.17
C ALA A 31 -6.65 -1.99 7.59
N VAL A 32 -6.83 -1.47 6.37
CA VAL A 32 -8.11 -1.38 5.66
C VAL A 32 -7.98 -1.99 4.25
N PRO A 33 -9.08 -2.45 3.64
CA PRO A 33 -9.08 -2.91 2.25
C PRO A 33 -8.78 -1.76 1.27
N LYS A 34 -8.27 -2.09 0.07
CA LYS A 34 -7.95 -1.15 -1.02
C LYS A 34 -9.09 -0.19 -1.33
N LYS A 35 -10.35 -0.67 -1.33
CA LYS A 35 -11.52 0.15 -1.66
C LYS A 35 -11.73 1.34 -0.72
N GLU A 36 -11.10 1.31 0.46
CA GLU A 36 -11.15 2.39 1.45
C GLU A 36 -9.95 3.34 1.34
N LEU A 37 -8.98 3.00 0.49
CA LEU A 37 -7.85 3.87 0.18
C LEU A 37 -8.22 4.82 -0.96
N SER A 38 -7.65 6.01 -0.90
CA SER A 38 -7.65 6.96 -2.02
C SER A 38 -6.23 7.43 -2.25
N PHE A 39 -5.89 7.67 -3.50
CA PHE A 39 -4.62 8.32 -3.80
C PHE A 39 -4.78 9.82 -3.53
N ASP A 40 -3.78 10.40 -2.88
CA ASP A 40 -3.64 11.84 -2.73
C ASP A 40 -2.64 12.32 -3.79
N SER A 41 -3.11 13.14 -4.74
CA SER A 41 -2.26 13.70 -5.80
C SER A 41 -1.26 14.72 -5.30
N ASP A 42 -1.58 15.40 -4.20
CA ASP A 42 -0.80 16.53 -3.69
C ASP A 42 0.35 16.02 -2.82
N GLU A 43 0.14 14.90 -2.13
CA GLU A 43 1.12 14.25 -1.27
C GLU A 43 1.80 13.02 -1.92
N CYS A 44 1.42 12.67 -3.15
CA CYS A 44 2.05 11.62 -3.97
C CYS A 44 2.08 10.21 -3.33
N TRP A 45 1.02 9.85 -2.58
CA TRP A 45 0.89 8.58 -1.84
C TRP A 45 -0.58 8.21 -1.58
N TRP A 46 -0.80 7.06 -0.94
CA TRP A 46 -2.13 6.55 -0.61
C TRP A 46 -2.55 6.91 0.82
N VAL A 47 -3.79 7.35 0.99
CA VAL A 47 -4.37 7.79 2.26
C VAL A 47 -5.67 7.02 2.55
N TYR A 48 -5.95 6.83 3.84
CA TYR A 48 -7.24 6.31 4.31
C TYR A 48 -8.16 7.49 4.64
N LEU A 49 -9.26 7.64 3.92
CA LEU A 49 -10.18 8.78 4.09
C LEU A 49 -11.11 8.67 5.31
N GLY A 50 -11.06 7.56 6.06
CA GLY A 50 -12.07 7.23 7.06
C GLY A 50 -11.86 7.81 8.46
N LYS A 51 -10.62 8.01 8.94
CA LYS A 51 -10.30 8.55 10.29
C LYS A 51 -8.87 9.10 10.35
N GLU A 52 -8.65 10.06 11.26
CA GLU A 52 -7.36 10.72 11.58
C GLU A 52 -6.20 9.75 11.89
N ASP A 53 -6.49 8.46 12.10
CA ASP A 53 -5.49 7.45 12.37
C ASP A 53 -5.07 6.78 11.05
N ASN A 54 -4.05 7.35 10.43
CA ASN A 54 -3.32 6.77 9.31
C ASN A 54 -2.63 5.49 9.77
N SER A 55 -3.38 4.40 9.90
CA SER A 55 -2.90 3.06 10.27
C SER A 55 -2.10 2.44 9.11
N ARG A 56 -1.07 3.15 8.65
CA ARG A 56 -0.12 2.66 7.68
C ARG A 56 1.25 2.50 8.32
N THR A 57 1.96 1.45 7.93
CA THR A 57 3.36 1.28 8.27
C THR A 57 4.18 1.15 7.00
N TYR A 58 5.40 1.70 7.05
CA TYR A 58 6.38 1.55 5.99
C TYR A 58 6.97 0.13 5.99
N SER A 59 7.14 -0.44 4.80
CA SER A 59 7.88 -1.68 4.58
C SER A 59 9.22 -1.35 3.91
N PRO A 60 10.37 -1.75 4.48
CA PRO A 60 11.71 -1.29 4.06
C PRO A 60 12.21 -1.86 2.71
N CYS A 61 11.36 -2.55 1.96
CA CYS A 61 11.70 -3.06 0.65
C CYS A 61 11.42 -1.99 -0.40
N GLY A 62 12.35 -1.04 -0.60
CA GLY A 62 12.31 -0.14 -1.76
C GLY A 62 12.59 -0.86 -3.09
N ASP A 63 12.45 -0.14 -4.21
CA ASP A 63 12.64 -0.57 -5.61
C ASP A 63 11.41 -1.14 -6.35
N TYR A 64 10.21 -0.74 -5.94
CA TYR A 64 8.98 -1.06 -6.67
C TYR A 64 8.80 -0.20 -7.93
N ASP A 65 8.09 -0.74 -8.92
CA ASP A 65 7.72 -0.02 -10.14
C ASP A 65 6.73 1.09 -9.82
N VAL A 66 7.13 2.32 -10.16
CA VAL A 66 6.34 3.53 -9.93
C VAL A 66 5.64 4.04 -11.18
N SER A 67 5.77 3.37 -12.33
CA SER A 67 5.17 3.84 -13.58
C SER A 67 3.64 3.98 -13.52
N ASP A 68 2.98 3.19 -12.66
CA ASP A 68 1.53 3.24 -12.39
C ASP A 68 1.24 3.21 -10.88
N TRP A 69 2.03 3.94 -10.09
CA TRP A 69 1.91 3.93 -8.61
C TRP A 69 0.51 4.34 -8.13
N GLN A 70 -0.21 5.16 -8.91
CA GLN A 70 -1.58 5.61 -8.66
C GLN A 70 -2.63 4.48 -8.73
N ASN A 71 -2.30 3.34 -9.35
CA ASN A 71 -3.15 2.14 -9.38
C ASN A 71 -2.52 0.95 -8.64
N SER A 72 -1.42 1.18 -7.91
CA SER A 72 -0.62 0.11 -7.30
C SER A 72 -1.27 -0.59 -6.12
N ALA A 73 -2.29 0.01 -5.48
CA ALA A 73 -2.90 -0.59 -4.29
C ALA A 73 -3.46 -1.99 -4.59
N ILE A 74 -3.22 -2.94 -3.69
CA ILE A 74 -3.75 -4.32 -3.76
C ILE A 74 -4.31 -4.75 -2.40
N ASP A 75 -5.39 -5.51 -2.41
CA ASP A 75 -5.91 -6.19 -1.22
C ASP A 75 -5.04 -7.41 -0.88
N ARG A 76 -4.91 -7.70 0.41
CA ARG A 76 -4.37 -8.98 0.89
C ARG A 76 -5.42 -10.05 0.63
N GLU A 77 -5.04 -11.07 -0.12
CA GLU A 77 -5.87 -12.26 -0.33
C GLU A 77 -5.69 -13.22 0.85
N PHE A 78 -6.81 -13.68 1.42
CA PHE A 78 -6.81 -14.78 2.39
C PHE A 78 -7.00 -16.08 1.60
N ASN A 79 -5.95 -16.90 1.54
CA ASN A 79 -6.04 -18.30 1.11
C ASN A 79 -6.38 -19.22 2.29
#